data_AF-A0A553KVN8-F1
#
_entry.id   AF-A0A553KVN8-F1
#
_cell.length_a   1.000
_cell.length_b   1.000
_cell.length_c   1.000
_cell.angle_alpha   90.00
_cell.angle_beta   90.00
_cell.angle_gamma   90.00
#
_symmetry.space_group_name_H-M   'P 1'
#
loop_
_entity.id
_entity.type
_entity.pdbx_description
1 polymer ?
#
loop_
_entity_poly.entity_id
_entity_poly.type
_entity_poly.pdbx_seq_one_letter_code
_entity_poly.pdbx_strand_id
1 'polypeptide(L)'
;MTFEKRILYARVSGSFGKNLAQKFCDDLLKIVYSIEEIHWGYLGDLTDCVAATPEARDILVEGIKLCITAGCEVDAYVINVAMAEHQLSSARKMLGIDKTMDDQVFGDTEGAKQFILNILARFEG
;
A
#
# COMPACT_ATOMS: atom_id res chain seq x y z
N MET A 1 -8.87 4.07 -6.58
CA MET A 1 -7.44 4.36 -6.45
C MET A 1 -7.16 5.65 -7.19
N THR A 2 -6.32 6.52 -6.64
CA THR A 2 -6.02 7.85 -7.20
C THR A 2 -4.55 8.18 -6.94
N PHE A 3 -3.90 8.87 -7.86
CA PHE A 3 -2.55 9.38 -7.67
C PHE A 3 -2.58 10.91 -7.63
N GLU A 4 -2.08 11.51 -6.55
CA GLU A 4 -2.02 12.96 -6.36
C GLU A 4 -0.81 13.31 -5.49
N LYS A 5 -0.08 14.38 -5.82
CA LYS A 5 1.05 14.91 -5.03
C LYS A 5 2.06 13.82 -4.65
N ARG A 6 2.45 12.98 -5.62
CA ARG A 6 3.40 11.86 -5.43
C ARG A 6 2.90 10.76 -4.47
N ILE A 7 1.59 10.69 -4.20
CA ILE A 7 0.98 9.67 -3.37
C ILE A 7 -0.04 8.87 -4.17
N LEU A 8 0.17 7.56 -4.23
CA LEU A 8 -0.83 6.62 -4.69
C LEU A 8 -1.74 6.22 -3.53
N TYR A 9 -2.99 6.69 -3.56
CA TYR A 9 -4.01 6.34 -2.59
C TYR A 9 -4.92 5.21 -3.07
N ALA A 10 -5.01 4.17 -2.27
CA ALA A 10 -5.85 3.01 -2.49
C ALA A 10 -6.72 2.73 -1.27
N ARG A 11 -8.05 2.76 -1.45
CA ARG A 11 -9.00 2.30 -0.44
C ARG A 11 -9.51 0.91 -0.80
N VAL A 12 -9.51 0.02 0.19
CA VAL A 12 -10.03 -1.34 0.09
C VAL A 12 -11.12 -1.51 1.13
N SER A 13 -12.29 -1.94 0.68
CA SER A 13 -13.44 -2.19 1.55
C SER A 13 -14.03 -3.59 1.33
N GLY A 14 -14.59 -4.16 2.39
CA GLY A 14 -15.25 -5.46 2.37
C GLY A 14 -14.29 -6.65 2.49
N SER A 15 -14.71 -7.78 1.94
CA SER A 15 -13.95 -9.03 1.93
C SER A 15 -12.94 -9.05 0.78
N PHE A 16 -11.66 -9.13 1.10
CA PHE A 16 -10.60 -9.07 0.09
C PHE A 16 -10.27 -10.47 -0.45
N GLY A 17 -11.11 -10.93 -1.36
CA GLY A 17 -10.95 -12.20 -2.07
C GLY A 17 -10.13 -12.09 -3.37
N LYS A 18 -9.82 -13.23 -3.98
CA LYS A 18 -9.04 -13.34 -5.23
C LYS A 18 -9.45 -12.36 -6.33
N ASN A 19 -10.75 -12.25 -6.63
CA ASN A 19 -11.23 -11.39 -7.73
C ASN A 19 -10.99 -9.91 -7.44
N LEU A 20 -11.18 -9.48 -6.18
CA LEU A 20 -10.93 -8.11 -5.77
C LEU A 20 -9.43 -7.81 -5.78
N ALA A 21 -8.60 -8.75 -5.34
CA ALA A 21 -7.14 -8.65 -5.41
C ALA A 21 -6.63 -8.55 -6.85
N GLN A 22 -7.15 -9.37 -7.76
CA GLN A 22 -6.76 -9.30 -9.18
C GLN A 22 -7.14 -7.95 -9.77
N LYS A 23 -8.39 -7.51 -9.58
CA LYS A 23 -8.83 -6.20 -10.04
C LYS A 23 -7.98 -5.07 -9.45
N PHE A 24 -7.65 -5.16 -8.17
CA PHE A 24 -6.80 -4.20 -7.49
C PHE A 24 -5.42 -4.11 -8.15
N CYS A 25 -4.76 -5.25 -8.41
CA CYS A 25 -3.47 -5.29 -9.08
C CYS A 25 -3.52 -4.82 -10.54
N ASP A 26 -4.60 -5.13 -11.27
CA ASP A 26 -4.79 -4.65 -12.64
C ASP A 26 -4.95 -3.11 -12.68
N ASP A 27 -5.69 -2.55 -11.73
CA ASP A 27 -5.87 -1.10 -11.61
C ASP A 27 -4.57 -0.43 -11.13
N LEU A 28 -3.85 -1.08 -10.20
CA LEU A 28 -2.54 -0.65 -9.71
C LEU A 28 -1.54 -0.56 -10.87
N LEU A 29 -1.45 -1.59 -11.70
CA LEU A 29 -0.54 -1.65 -12.84
C LEU A 29 -0.76 -0.49 -13.81
N LYS A 30 -2.02 -0.18 -14.13
CA LYS A 30 -2.36 0.94 -15.02
C LYS A 30 -1.91 2.27 -14.46
N ILE A 31 -2.12 2.50 -13.17
CA ILE A 31 -1.75 3.77 -12.53
C ILE A 31 -0.22 3.87 -12.42
N VAL A 32 0.44 2.81 -11.96
CA VAL A 32 1.90 2.79 -11.79
C VAL A 32 2.63 3.11 -13.10
N TYR A 33 2.16 2.62 -14.25
CA TYR A 33 2.72 2.97 -15.55
C TYR A 33 2.49 4.42 -16.00
N SER A 34 1.58 5.14 -15.34
CA SER A 34 1.31 6.56 -15.61
C SER A 34 2.01 7.51 -14.63
N ILE A 35 2.69 7.00 -13.60
CA ILE A 35 3.43 7.83 -12.65
C ILE A 35 4.75 8.25 -13.31
N GLU A 36 4.95 9.56 -13.47
CA GLU A 36 6.18 10.12 -14.04
C GLU A 36 7.22 10.41 -12.95
N GLU A 37 6.79 10.53 -11.70
CA GLU A 37 7.67 10.83 -10.57
C GLU A 37 8.54 9.63 -10.17
N ILE A 38 9.85 9.88 -10.12
CA ILE A 38 10.87 8.86 -9.81
C ILE A 38 10.69 8.29 -8.38
N HIS A 39 10.23 9.13 -7.46
CA HIS A 39 10.04 8.78 -6.06
C HIS A 39 8.61 9.14 -5.64
N TRP A 40 7.84 8.16 -5.20
CA TRP A 40 6.46 8.35 -4.74
C TRP A 40 6.16 7.44 -3.54
N GLY A 41 5.02 7.66 -2.89
CA GLY A 41 4.60 6.86 -1.74
C GLY A 41 3.22 6.23 -1.92
N TYR A 42 2.99 5.13 -1.22
CA TYR A 42 1.73 4.39 -1.25
C TYR A 42 0.94 4.60 0.05
N LEU A 43 -0.35 4.91 -0.06
CA LEU A 43 -1.27 4.99 1.06
C LEU A 43 -2.41 3.98 0.90
N GLY A 44 -2.40 2.95 1.74
CA GLY A 44 -3.46 1.94 1.81
C GLY A 44 -4.48 2.23 2.91
N ASP A 45 -5.70 2.61 2.54
CA ASP A 45 -6.84 2.72 3.45
C ASP A 45 -7.58 1.37 3.50
N LEU A 46 -7.40 0.66 4.61
CA LEU A 46 -7.98 -0.64 4.91
C LEU A 46 -9.02 -0.54 6.04
N THR A 47 -9.54 0.66 6.35
CA THR A 47 -10.50 0.88 7.45
C THR A 47 -11.72 -0.03 7.35
N ASP A 48 -12.18 -0.31 6.14
CA ASP A 48 -13.35 -1.16 5.87
C ASP A 48 -12.98 -2.58 5.43
N CYS A 49 -11.69 -2.95 5.48
CA CYS A 49 -11.21 -4.26 5.04
C CYS A 49 -11.27 -5.25 6.21
N VAL A 50 -12.06 -6.31 6.06
CA VAL A 50 -12.31 -7.26 7.16
C VAL A 50 -11.22 -8.34 7.23
N ALA A 51 -10.83 -8.88 6.08
CA ALA A 51 -9.77 -9.88 5.94
C ALA A 51 -9.43 -10.11 4.46
N ALA A 52 -8.19 -10.54 4.20
CA ALA A 52 -7.76 -11.08 2.93
C ALA A 52 -7.77 -12.62 2.94
N THR A 53 -8.21 -13.24 1.85
CA THR A 53 -8.02 -14.69 1.63
C THR A 53 -6.54 -14.99 1.36
N PRO A 54 -6.03 -16.22 1.64
CA PRO A 54 -4.66 -16.60 1.31
C PRO A 54 -4.27 -16.32 -0.15
N GLU A 55 -5.14 -16.63 -1.10
CA GLU A 55 -4.92 -16.40 -2.53
C GLU A 55 -4.84 -14.91 -2.87
N ALA A 56 -5.62 -14.08 -2.18
CA ALA A 56 -5.57 -12.63 -2.33
C ALA A 56 -4.25 -12.06 -1.81
N ARG A 57 -3.69 -12.64 -0.74
CA ARG A 57 -2.39 -12.24 -0.21
C ARG A 57 -1.26 -12.49 -1.21
N ASP A 58 -1.26 -13.64 -1.90
CA ASP A 58 -0.22 -13.92 -2.89
C ASP A 58 -0.28 -12.93 -4.06
N ILE A 59 -1.49 -12.54 -4.48
CA ILE A 59 -1.69 -11.48 -5.49
C ILE A 59 -1.19 -10.12 -4.97
N LEU A 60 -1.46 -9.79 -3.71
CA LEU A 60 -0.98 -8.54 -3.09
C LEU A 60 0.55 -8.47 -3.01
N VAL A 61 1.23 -9.59 -2.78
CA VAL A 61 2.70 -9.66 -2.77
C VAL A 61 3.26 -9.17 -4.11
N GLU A 62 2.67 -9.61 -5.23
CA GLU A 62 3.06 -9.12 -6.56
C GLU A 62 2.75 -7.64 -6.76
N GLY A 63 1.62 -7.15 -6.23
CA GLY A 63 1.28 -5.73 -6.23
C GLY A 63 2.29 -4.87 -5.46
N ILE A 64 2.70 -5.30 -4.27
CA ILE A 64 3.70 -4.58 -3.45
C ILE A 64 5.04 -4.57 -4.18
N LYS A 65 5.45 -5.70 -4.75
CA LYS A 65 6.69 -5.80 -5.53
C LYS A 65 6.68 -4.84 -6.72
N LEU A 66 5.57 -4.78 -7.46
CA LEU A 66 5.40 -3.83 -8.57
C LEU A 66 5.60 -2.39 -8.10
N CYS A 67 4.96 -1.96 -7.01
CA CYS A 67 5.13 -0.62 -6.45
C CYS A 67 6.59 -0.30 -6.17
N ILE A 68 7.29 -1.20 -5.47
CA ILE A 68 8.71 -1.03 -5.12
C ILE A 68 9.56 -0.88 -6.37
N THR A 69 9.38 -1.76 -7.36
CA THR A 69 10.16 -1.70 -8.62
C THR A 69 9.88 -0.45 -9.45
N ALA A 70 8.75 0.21 -9.22
CA ALA A 70 8.33 1.39 -9.96
C ALA A 70 8.59 2.71 -9.22
N GLY A 71 9.37 2.71 -8.13
CA GLY A 71 9.79 3.94 -7.44
C GLY A 71 8.98 4.29 -6.18
N CYS A 72 8.21 3.34 -5.63
CA CYS A 72 7.58 3.51 -4.33
C CYS A 72 8.63 3.43 -3.22
N GLU A 73 8.94 4.57 -2.58
CA GLU A 73 9.95 4.69 -1.52
C GLU A 73 9.41 4.39 -0.13
N VAL A 74 8.10 4.60 0.06
CA VAL A 74 7.46 4.50 1.36
C VAL A 74 6.00 4.10 1.24
N ASP A 75 5.56 3.24 2.14
CA ASP A 75 4.17 2.86 2.33
C ASP A 75 3.65 3.29 3.70
N ALA A 76 2.36 3.65 3.75
CA ALA A 76 1.62 3.92 4.98
C ALA A 76 0.20 3.35 4.86
N TYR A 77 -0.40 3.03 5.99
CA TYR A 77 -1.69 2.37 6.05
C TYR A 77 -2.60 2.94 7.12
N VAL A 78 -3.90 2.96 6.83
CA VAL A 78 -4.94 3.18 7.83
C VAL A 78 -5.65 1.86 8.03
N ILE A 79 -5.50 1.26 9.22
CA ILE A 79 -5.98 -0.09 9.50
C ILE A 79 -6.75 -0.08 10.82
N ASN A 80 -7.99 -0.56 10.79
CA ASN A 80 -8.83 -0.68 11.99
C ASN A 80 -8.97 -2.13 12.48
N VAL A 81 -8.46 -3.09 11.72
CA VAL A 81 -8.63 -4.52 11.98
C VAL A 81 -7.26 -5.19 12.13
N ALA A 82 -6.95 -5.69 13.33
CA ALA A 82 -5.67 -6.32 13.64
C ALA A 82 -5.32 -7.51 12.72
N MET A 83 -6.34 -8.22 12.21
CA MET A 83 -6.14 -9.29 11.23
C MET A 83 -5.57 -8.78 9.91
N ALA A 84 -6.09 -7.65 9.40
CA ALA A 84 -5.61 -7.05 8.15
C ALA A 84 -4.15 -6.59 8.29
N GLU A 85 -3.78 -6.03 9.45
CA GLU A 85 -2.40 -5.67 9.77
C GLU A 85 -1.48 -6.90 9.79
N HIS A 86 -1.86 -7.97 10.49
CA HIS A 86 -1.08 -9.21 10.54
C HIS A 86 -0.88 -9.82 9.13
N GLN A 87 -1.92 -9.82 8.30
CA GLN A 87 -1.84 -10.35 6.93
C GLN A 87 -0.93 -9.51 6.03
N LEU A 88 -0.99 -8.19 6.15
CA LEU A 88 -0.12 -7.27 5.43
C LEU A 88 1.33 -7.39 5.88
N SER A 89 1.58 -7.46 7.19
CA SER A 89 2.91 -7.73 7.76
C SER A 89 3.50 -9.04 7.23
N SER A 90 2.68 -10.10 7.16
CA SER A 90 3.08 -11.38 6.55
C SER A 90 3.44 -11.24 5.07
N ALA A 91 2.69 -10.47 4.28
CA ALA A 91 2.98 -10.26 2.86
C ALA A 91 4.32 -9.51 2.67
N ARG A 92 4.59 -8.51 3.50
CA ARG A 92 5.85 -7.75 3.48
C ARG A 92 7.06 -8.60 3.83
N LYS A 93 6.94 -9.48 4.84
CA LYS A 93 7.98 -10.45 5.20
C LYS A 93 8.33 -11.39 4.05
N MET A 94 7.34 -11.80 3.24
CA MET A 94 7.60 -12.64 2.05
C MET A 94 8.47 -11.93 1.00
N LEU A 95 8.53 -10.60 1.03
CA LEU A 95 9.35 -9.76 0.15
C LEU A 95 10.69 -9.35 0.79
N GLY A 96 11.02 -9.86 1.98
CA GLY A 96 12.23 -9.47 2.71
C GLY A 96 12.19 -8.05 3.29
N ILE A 97 10.98 -7.47 3.43
CA ILE A 97 10.80 -6.18 4.08
C ILE A 97 10.72 -6.43 5.59
N ASP A 98 11.86 -6.32 6.27
CA ASP A 98 12.00 -6.65 7.70
C ASP A 98 11.59 -5.51 8.65
N LYS A 99 11.27 -4.32 8.12
CA LYS A 99 10.77 -3.21 8.94
C LYS A 99 9.39 -3.55 9.52
N THR A 100 9.21 -3.26 10.81
CA THR A 100 7.91 -3.41 11.45
C THR A 100 6.91 -2.40 10.89
N MET A 101 5.63 -2.74 11.01
CA MET A 101 4.54 -1.87 10.57
C MET A 101 4.26 -0.73 11.55
N ASP A 102 4.88 -0.74 12.73
CA ASP A 102 4.53 0.12 13.86
C ASP A 102 4.62 1.62 13.50
N ASP A 103 5.58 2.00 12.65
CA ASP A 103 5.76 3.39 12.20
C ASP A 103 4.93 3.75 10.95
N GLN A 104 4.19 2.80 10.40
CA GLN A 104 3.49 2.93 9.12
C GLN A 104 1.97 2.71 9.22
N VAL A 105 1.43 2.43 10.41
CA VAL A 105 0.00 2.32 10.65
C VAL A 105 -0.48 3.57 11.37
N PHE A 106 -1.52 4.20 10.83
CA PHE A 106 -2.06 5.47 11.31
C PHE A 106 -3.56 5.35 11.58
N GLY A 107 -4.06 6.18 12.51
CA GLY A 107 -5.49 6.24 12.84
C GLY A 107 -6.33 6.98 11.79
N ASP A 108 -5.70 7.76 10.92
CA ASP A 108 -6.36 8.54 9.87
C ASP A 108 -5.48 8.72 8.64
N THR A 109 -6.13 9.07 7.52
CA THR A 109 -5.45 9.25 6.23
C THR A 109 -4.55 10.47 6.18
N GLU A 110 -4.81 11.51 6.98
CA GLU A 110 -4.03 12.74 6.93
C GLU A 110 -2.66 12.55 7.58
N GLY A 111 -2.61 11.93 8.77
CA GLY A 111 -1.35 11.55 9.42
C GLY A 111 -0.48 10.66 8.54
N ALA A 112 -1.09 9.68 7.86
CA ALA A 112 -0.40 8.81 6.93
C ALA A 112 0.16 9.56 5.70
N LYS A 113 -0.60 10.50 5.13
CA LYS A 113 -0.13 11.36 4.03
C LYS A 113 1.06 12.22 4.46
N GLN A 114 0.95 12.88 5.61
CA GLN A 114 2.03 13.74 6.12
C GLN A 114 3.31 12.94 6.36
N PHE A 115 3.19 11.72 6.90
CA PHE A 115 4.33 10.82 7.03
C PHE A 115 5.00 10.52 5.68
N ILE A 116 4.22 10.16 4.66
CA ILE A 116 4.76 9.89 3.30
C ILE A 116 5.47 11.13 2.76
N LEU A 117 4.84 12.30 2.80
CA LEU A 117 5.42 13.54 2.28
C LEU A 117 6.72 13.91 2.99
N ASN A 118 6.79 13.73 4.32
CA ASN A 118 8.02 13.98 5.09
C ASN A 118 9.18 13.05 4.71
N ILE A 119 8.88 11.81 4.30
CA ILE A 119 9.88 10.89 3.77
C ILE A 119 10.29 11.32 2.37
N LEU A 120 9.32 11.64 1.49
CA LEU A 120 9.56 12.03 0.11
C LEU A 120 10.33 13.35 -0.04
N ALA A 121 10.18 14.28 0.91
CA ALA A 121 10.94 15.53 0.96
C ALA A 121 12.46 15.30 1.05
N ARG A 122 12.91 14.13 1.52
CA ARG A 122 14.34 13.77 1.57
C ARG A 122 14.95 13.53 0.18
N PHE A 123 14.11 13.37 -0.83
CA PHE A 123 14.50 13.15 -2.23
C PHE A 123 14.40 14.42 -3.08
N GLU A 124 14.00 15.56 -2.49
CA GLU A 124 13.83 16.85 -3.19
C GLU A 124 15.10 17.74 -3.13
N GLY A 125 16.28 17.11 -3.14
CA GLY A 125 17.59 17.80 -3.01
C GLY A 125 17.80 18.97 -3.96
#